data_AF-A0A7V9TX06-F1
#
_entry.id   AF-A0A7V9TX06-F1
#
_cell.length_a   1.000
_cell.length_b   1.000
_cell.length_c   1.000
_cell.angle_alpha   90.00
_cell.angle_beta   90.00
_cell.angle_gamma   90.00
#
_symmetry.space_group_name_H-M   'P 1'
#
loop_
_entity.id
_entity.type
_entity.pdbx_description
1 polymer ?
#
loop_
_entity_poly.entity_id
_entity_poly.type
_entity_poly.pdbx_seq_one_letter_code
_entity_poly.pdbx_strand_id
1 'polypeptide(L)'
;MRRTFLTGMLVAIAVFTVSATTATAQRKINRWESRELRADRREVRSDRKDIRSDRRDIRGDVIDRRGDVREYRADKREGATQQELRADRREIRTDTHDIRSDRRGLRVDRRDRRGDFRDYRQDRRHARRT
;
A
#
# COMPACT_ATOMS: atom_id res chain seq x y z
N MET A 1 -12.30 45.72 80.28
CA MET A 1 -13.25 44.76 80.88
C MET A 1 -14.18 44.24 79.80
N ARG A 2 -14.22 42.91 79.63
CA ARG A 2 -15.35 42.09 79.09
C ARG A 2 -15.77 42.33 77.61
N ARG A 3 -16.10 41.33 76.79
CA ARG A 3 -16.02 39.86 76.75
C ARG A 3 -16.51 39.49 75.33
N THR A 4 -15.79 38.57 74.68
CA THR A 4 -16.23 37.54 73.69
C THR A 4 -17.69 37.48 73.22
N PHE A 5 -17.91 37.33 71.90
CA PHE A 5 -18.88 36.43 71.21
C PHE A 5 -18.51 36.46 69.70
N LEU A 6 -17.78 35.50 69.09
CA LEU A 6 -18.18 34.17 68.61
C LEU A 6 -19.62 34.07 68.09
N THR A 7 -19.79 34.10 66.76
CA THR A 7 -20.64 33.18 65.95
C THR A 7 -20.58 33.58 64.46
N GLY A 8 -20.52 32.59 63.56
CA GLY A 8 -20.89 32.80 62.15
C GLY A 8 -20.01 32.20 61.06
N MET A 9 -19.89 30.87 61.03
CA MET A 9 -20.16 30.00 59.87
C MET A 9 -19.54 30.29 58.47
N LEU A 10 -19.03 29.20 57.86
CA LEU A 10 -18.97 28.87 56.41
C LEU A 10 -17.59 28.86 55.70
N VAL A 11 -16.96 27.69 55.78
CA VAL A 11 -16.47 26.83 54.66
C VAL A 11 -16.47 27.46 53.26
N ALA A 12 -15.28 27.49 52.62
CA ALA A 12 -15.14 27.27 51.18
C ALA A 12 -13.71 26.81 50.83
N ILE A 13 -13.47 25.50 50.89
CA ILE A 13 -12.35 24.86 50.19
C ILE A 13 -12.73 24.82 48.71
N ALA A 14 -12.24 25.76 47.91
CA ALA A 14 -12.41 25.75 46.46
C ALA A 14 -11.30 24.91 45.82
N VAL A 15 -11.41 23.58 45.91
CA VAL A 15 -10.68 22.67 45.01
C VAL A 15 -11.42 22.71 43.68
N PHE A 16 -11.03 23.65 42.83
CA PHE A 16 -11.51 23.74 41.45
C PHE A 16 -10.65 22.80 40.59
N THR A 17 -10.89 21.49 40.71
CA THR A 17 -10.40 20.52 39.72
C THR A 17 -11.15 20.77 38.42
N VAL A 18 -10.56 21.55 37.52
CA VAL A 18 -11.01 21.68 36.14
C VAL A 18 -10.73 20.36 35.44
N SER A 19 -11.66 19.42 35.57
CA SER A 19 -11.74 18.26 34.69
C SER A 19 -12.27 18.75 33.34
N ALA A 20 -11.37 19.20 32.47
CA ALA A 20 -11.69 19.55 31.09
C ALA A 20 -12.07 18.26 30.34
N THR A 21 -13.36 17.95 30.30
CA THR A 21 -13.91 16.96 29.37
C THR A 21 -13.87 17.55 27.96
N THR A 22 -12.84 17.21 27.19
CA THR A 22 -12.81 17.54 25.76
C THR A 22 -13.87 16.70 25.05
N ALA A 23 -15.07 17.26 24.87
CA ALA A 23 -16.07 16.71 23.97
C ALA A 23 -15.54 16.83 22.53
N THR A 24 -15.08 15.71 21.95
CA THR A 24 -14.73 15.67 20.53
C THR A 24 -16.01 15.73 19.71
N ALA A 25 -16.37 16.92 19.22
CA ALA A 25 -17.45 17.07 18.24
C ALA A 25 -17.06 16.31 16.96
N GLN A 26 -17.77 15.24 16.65
CA GLN A 26 -17.51 14.41 15.48
C GLN A 26 -18.04 15.13 14.23
N ARG A 27 -17.17 15.85 13.50
CA ARG A 27 -17.57 16.55 12.26
C ARG A 27 -17.94 15.55 11.17
N LYS A 28 -19.00 15.87 10.42
CA LYS A 28 -19.49 15.06 9.30
C LYS A 28 -18.64 15.32 8.05
N ILE A 29 -18.03 14.27 7.50
CA ILE A 29 -17.30 14.30 6.22
C ILE A 29 -18.19 14.95 5.15
N ASN A 30 -17.65 15.94 4.43
CA ASN A 30 -18.41 16.63 3.40
C ASN A 30 -18.49 15.82 2.09
N ARG A 31 -19.28 16.31 1.12
CA ARG A 31 -19.52 15.59 -0.16
C ARG A 31 -18.23 15.44 -0.99
N TRP A 32 -17.33 16.42 -0.97
CA TRP A 32 -16.09 16.44 -1.74
C TRP A 32 -15.05 15.49 -1.16
N GLU A 33 -14.80 15.55 0.15
CA GLU A 33 -13.93 14.61 0.87
C GLU A 33 -14.41 13.15 0.69
N SER A 34 -15.73 12.95 0.73
CA SER A 34 -16.32 11.62 0.49
C SER A 34 -16.11 11.13 -0.94
N ARG A 35 -16.00 12.04 -1.92
CA ARG A 35 -15.78 11.71 -3.33
C ARG A 35 -14.32 11.35 -3.58
N GLU A 36 -13.39 12.12 -3.03
CA GLU A 36 -11.94 11.86 -3.09
C GLU A 36 -11.60 10.52 -2.45
N LEU A 37 -12.01 10.27 -1.20
CA LEU A 37 -11.79 8.98 -0.54
C LEU A 37 -12.37 7.77 -1.31
N ARG A 38 -13.42 7.99 -2.11
CA ARG A 38 -13.97 6.94 -2.99
C ARG A 38 -13.12 6.76 -4.24
N ALA A 39 -12.55 7.83 -4.79
CA ALA A 39 -11.63 7.79 -5.93
C ALA A 39 -10.33 7.06 -5.55
N ASP A 40 -9.65 7.48 -4.48
CA ASP A 40 -8.39 6.84 -4.04
C ASP A 40 -8.59 5.34 -3.75
N ARG A 41 -9.74 5.01 -3.14
CA ARG A 41 -10.09 3.59 -2.88
C ARG A 41 -10.27 2.80 -4.18
N ARG A 42 -10.78 3.42 -5.25
CA ARG A 42 -10.91 2.78 -6.57
C ARG A 42 -9.55 2.62 -7.22
N GLU A 43 -8.67 3.62 -7.14
CA GLU A 43 -7.31 3.58 -7.67
C GLU A 43 -6.50 2.45 -7.03
N VAL A 44 -6.42 2.41 -5.68
CA VAL A 44 -5.75 1.32 -4.95
C VAL A 44 -6.28 -0.07 -5.30
N ARG A 45 -7.57 -0.16 -5.67
CA ARG A 45 -8.19 -1.41 -6.13
C ARG A 45 -7.79 -1.74 -7.57
N SER A 46 -7.69 -0.75 -8.44
CA SER A 46 -7.19 -0.90 -9.81
C SER A 46 -5.76 -1.39 -9.80
N ASP A 47 -4.85 -0.71 -9.09
CA ASP A 47 -3.43 -1.10 -9.04
C ASP A 47 -3.27 -2.52 -8.50
N ARG A 48 -4.13 -2.93 -7.55
CA ARG A 48 -4.12 -4.30 -7.04
C ARG A 48 -4.49 -5.32 -8.12
N LYS A 49 -5.42 -4.98 -9.01
CA LYS A 49 -5.81 -5.83 -10.14
C LYS A 49 -4.68 -5.88 -11.17
N ASP A 50 -4.07 -4.75 -11.47
CA ASP A 50 -3.01 -4.62 -12.48
C ASP A 50 -1.77 -5.40 -12.02
N ILE A 51 -1.29 -5.16 -10.80
CA ILE A 51 -0.23 -5.96 -10.13
C ILE A 51 -0.54 -7.47 -10.13
N ARG A 52 -1.83 -7.86 -10.08
CA ARG A 52 -2.21 -9.27 -10.16
C ARG A 52 -2.08 -9.82 -11.58
N SER A 53 -2.43 -9.02 -12.59
CA SER A 53 -2.23 -9.36 -14.00
C SER A 53 -0.74 -9.52 -14.30
N ASP A 54 0.08 -8.53 -13.96
CA ASP A 54 1.53 -8.57 -14.24
C ASP A 54 2.19 -9.79 -13.60
N ARG A 55 1.74 -10.18 -12.40
CA ARG A 55 2.22 -11.41 -11.76
C ARG A 55 1.85 -12.69 -12.50
N ARG A 56 0.69 -12.71 -13.15
CA ARG A 56 0.24 -13.84 -13.97
C ARG A 56 1.05 -13.86 -15.26
N ASP A 57 1.29 -12.70 -15.86
CA ASP A 57 2.01 -12.57 -17.13
C ASP A 57 3.48 -12.97 -16.94
N ILE A 58 4.17 -12.41 -15.93
CA ILE A 58 5.53 -12.83 -15.52
C ILE A 58 5.60 -14.35 -15.22
N ARG A 59 4.51 -14.95 -14.73
CA ARG A 59 4.48 -16.40 -14.49
C ARG A 59 4.41 -17.16 -15.82
N GLY A 60 3.62 -16.68 -16.78
CA GLY A 60 3.57 -17.19 -18.16
C GLY A 60 4.96 -17.18 -18.78
N ASP A 61 5.60 -16.01 -18.84
CA ASP A 61 6.94 -15.85 -19.44
C ASP A 61 7.99 -16.76 -18.78
N VAL A 62 7.89 -16.97 -17.46
CA VAL A 62 8.78 -17.91 -16.74
C VAL A 62 8.54 -19.36 -17.15
N ILE A 63 7.31 -19.74 -17.47
CA ILE A 63 6.96 -21.08 -17.96
C ILE A 63 7.46 -21.24 -19.39
N ASP A 64 7.24 -20.23 -20.24
CA ASP A 64 7.64 -20.26 -21.66
C ASP A 64 9.16 -20.36 -21.78
N ARG A 65 9.90 -19.48 -21.09
CA ARG A 65 11.38 -19.59 -20.99
C ARG A 65 11.87 -20.96 -20.49
N ARG A 66 11.11 -21.63 -19.62
CA ARG A 66 11.46 -22.99 -19.17
C ARG A 66 11.20 -24.02 -20.26
N GLY A 67 10.19 -23.81 -21.10
CA GLY A 67 9.97 -24.51 -22.36
C GLY A 67 11.19 -24.40 -23.27
N ASP A 68 11.60 -23.19 -23.61
CA ASP A 68 12.71 -22.93 -24.54
C ASP A 68 14.02 -23.52 -24.03
N VAL A 69 14.26 -23.44 -22.71
CA VAL A 69 15.43 -24.08 -22.09
C VAL A 69 15.37 -25.61 -22.15
N ARG A 70 14.19 -26.23 -22.21
CA ARG A 70 14.06 -27.69 -22.42
C ARG A 70 14.30 -28.05 -23.88
N GLU A 71 13.72 -27.29 -24.81
CA GLU A 71 13.89 -27.44 -26.26
C GLU A 71 15.37 -27.31 -26.65
N TYR A 72 16.03 -26.22 -26.24
CA TYR A 72 17.47 -26.03 -26.39
C TYR A 72 18.31 -27.23 -25.95
N ARG A 73 17.90 -27.91 -24.86
CA ARG A 73 18.61 -29.10 -24.37
C ARG A 73 18.31 -30.34 -25.19
N ALA A 74 17.10 -30.47 -25.74
CA ALA A 74 16.74 -31.53 -26.67
C ALA A 74 17.50 -31.36 -27.99
N ASP A 75 17.44 -30.18 -28.60
CA ASP A 75 18.12 -29.83 -29.85
C ASP A 75 19.63 -30.07 -29.74
N LYS A 76 20.22 -29.69 -28.61
CA LYS A 76 21.63 -29.95 -28.34
C LYS A 76 21.96 -31.45 -28.29
N ARG A 77 21.04 -32.30 -27.81
CA ARG A 77 21.23 -33.76 -27.79
C ARG A 77 21.01 -34.38 -29.17
N GLU A 78 20.10 -33.82 -29.94
CA GLU A 78 19.74 -34.26 -31.29
C GLU A 78 20.76 -33.81 -32.35
N GLY A 79 21.72 -32.97 -31.97
CA GLY A 79 22.83 -32.58 -32.83
C GLY A 79 22.53 -31.34 -33.67
N ALA A 80 21.63 -30.46 -33.20
CA ALA A 80 21.37 -29.18 -33.83
C ALA A 80 22.65 -28.38 -34.07
N THR A 81 22.61 -27.55 -35.11
CA THR A 81 23.77 -26.78 -35.54
C THR A 81 24.17 -25.75 -34.47
N GLN A 82 25.44 -25.36 -34.50
CA GLN A 82 25.94 -24.31 -33.60
C GLN A 82 25.22 -22.96 -33.80
N GLN A 83 24.65 -22.72 -34.98
CA GLN A 83 23.90 -21.52 -35.30
C GLN A 83 22.52 -21.52 -34.62
N GLU A 84 21.78 -22.63 -34.72
CA GLU A 84 20.49 -22.82 -34.03
C GLU A 84 20.67 -22.67 -32.51
N LEU A 85 21.59 -23.43 -31.92
CA LEU A 85 21.88 -23.35 -30.48
C LEU A 85 22.34 -21.97 -29.99
N ARG A 86 22.85 -21.11 -30.89
CA ARG A 86 23.18 -19.71 -30.57
C ARG A 86 21.94 -18.82 -30.62
N ALA A 87 21.01 -19.08 -31.54
CA ALA A 87 19.74 -18.39 -31.63
C ALA A 87 18.90 -18.65 -30.38
N ASP A 88 18.67 -19.90 -29.99
CA ASP A 88 17.86 -20.23 -28.80
C ASP A 88 18.46 -19.62 -27.53
N ARG A 89 19.79 -19.66 -27.41
CA ARG A 89 20.47 -19.04 -26.25
C ARG A 89 20.26 -17.53 -26.21
N ARG A 90 20.16 -16.88 -27.37
CA ARG A 90 19.88 -15.44 -27.47
C ARG A 90 18.45 -15.16 -27.04
N GLU A 91 17.48 -15.95 -27.51
CA GLU A 91 16.07 -15.83 -27.13
C GLU A 91 15.86 -16.02 -25.63
N ILE A 92 16.33 -17.15 -25.07
CA ILE A 92 16.29 -17.42 -23.62
C ILE A 92 16.91 -16.27 -22.80
N ARG A 93 17.98 -15.64 -23.32
CA ARG A 93 18.63 -14.50 -22.67
C ARG A 93 17.76 -13.25 -22.72
N THR A 94 17.10 -12.98 -23.84
CA THR A 94 16.13 -11.89 -23.99
C THR A 94 14.97 -12.09 -23.02
N ASP A 95 14.33 -13.26 -22.98
CA ASP A 95 13.23 -13.51 -22.04
C ASP A 95 13.67 -13.38 -20.58
N THR A 96 14.90 -13.81 -20.27
CA THR A 96 15.48 -13.63 -18.94
C THR A 96 15.61 -12.15 -18.58
N HIS A 97 15.99 -11.31 -19.55
CA HIS A 97 16.09 -9.87 -19.37
C HIS A 97 14.71 -9.24 -19.16
N ASP A 98 13.75 -9.56 -20.02
CA ASP A 98 12.40 -8.99 -19.99
C ASP A 98 11.69 -9.33 -18.69
N ILE A 99 11.68 -10.61 -18.30
CA ILE A 99 11.15 -11.07 -17.00
C ILE A 99 11.81 -10.35 -15.81
N ARG A 100 13.10 -10.02 -15.93
CA ARG A 100 13.79 -9.26 -14.87
C ARG A 100 13.32 -7.81 -14.84
N SER A 101 13.13 -7.19 -16.00
CA SER A 101 12.60 -5.83 -16.13
C SER A 101 11.17 -5.74 -15.61
N ASP A 102 10.30 -6.68 -15.96
CA ASP A 102 8.92 -6.72 -15.47
C ASP A 102 8.86 -6.92 -13.95
N ARG A 103 9.73 -7.77 -13.41
CA ARG A 103 9.87 -7.92 -11.96
C ARG A 103 10.36 -6.66 -11.27
N ARG A 104 11.12 -5.78 -11.95
CA ARG A 104 11.48 -4.47 -11.40
C ARG A 104 10.29 -3.52 -11.46
N GLY A 105 9.57 -3.45 -12.59
CA GLY A 105 8.33 -2.68 -12.72
C GLY A 105 7.35 -3.03 -11.61
N LEU A 106 7.04 -4.32 -11.46
CA LEU A 106 6.15 -4.83 -10.42
C LEU A 106 6.59 -4.48 -8.97
N ARG A 107 7.89 -4.27 -8.74
CA ARG A 107 8.37 -3.81 -7.41
C ARG A 107 8.08 -2.34 -7.20
N VAL A 108 8.18 -1.53 -8.25
CA VAL A 108 7.83 -0.10 -8.25
C VAL A 108 6.32 0.04 -8.02
N ASP A 109 5.48 -0.64 -8.80
CA ASP A 109 4.01 -0.55 -8.65
C ASP A 109 3.54 -0.96 -7.26
N ARG A 110 4.19 -1.98 -6.68
CA ARG A 110 3.91 -2.39 -5.29
C ARG A 110 4.31 -1.35 -4.26
N ARG A 111 5.38 -0.59 -4.52
CA ARG A 111 5.82 0.50 -3.64
C ARG A 111 4.86 1.67 -3.75
N ASP A 112 4.45 2.02 -4.95
CA ASP A 112 3.57 3.17 -5.22
C ASP A 112 2.19 2.91 -4.62
N ARG A 113 1.57 1.76 -4.91
CA ARG A 113 0.32 1.32 -4.26
C ARG A 113 0.41 1.31 -2.72
N ARG A 114 1.58 1.02 -2.16
CA ARG A 114 1.77 1.09 -0.69
C ARG A 114 1.77 2.54 -0.19
N GLY A 115 2.32 3.47 -0.98
CA GLY A 115 2.21 4.91 -0.78
C GLY A 115 0.75 5.35 -0.82
N ASP A 116 0.06 5.10 -1.93
CA ASP A 116 -1.34 5.51 -2.14
C ASP A 116 -2.25 4.96 -1.03
N PHE A 117 -2.02 3.72 -0.60
CA PHE A 117 -2.77 3.14 0.50
C PHE A 117 -2.45 3.77 1.87
N ARG A 118 -1.24 4.28 2.08
CA ARG A 118 -0.91 5.06 3.29
C ARG A 118 -1.61 6.41 3.24
N ASP A 119 -1.60 7.07 2.10
CA ASP A 119 -2.18 8.41 1.93
C ASP A 119 -3.69 8.37 2.08
N TYR A 120 -4.37 7.44 1.38
CA TYR A 120 -5.78 7.15 1.62
C TYR A 120 -6.12 6.89 3.10
N ARG A 121 -5.24 6.21 3.85
CA ARG A 121 -5.44 5.98 5.29
C ARG A 121 -5.27 7.26 6.10
N GLN A 122 -4.34 8.13 5.72
CA GLN A 122 -4.14 9.44 6.34
C GLN A 122 -5.33 10.33 6.06
N ASP A 123 -5.75 10.49 4.81
CA ASP A 123 -6.87 11.34 4.42
C ASP A 123 -8.16 10.92 5.11
N ARG A 124 -8.40 9.61 5.17
CA ARG A 124 -9.55 9.06 5.90
C ARG A 124 -9.48 9.33 7.41
N ARG A 125 -8.28 9.45 7.99
CA ARG A 125 -8.11 9.84 9.41
C ARG A 125 -8.31 11.34 9.59
N HIS A 126 -7.75 12.17 8.70
CA HIS A 126 -7.90 13.62 8.72
C HIS A 126 -9.37 14.02 8.59
N ALA A 127 -10.07 13.50 7.58
CA ALA A 127 -11.50 13.75 7.36
C ALA A 127 -12.40 13.35 8.55
N ARG A 128 -11.92 12.47 9.45
CA ARG A 128 -12.64 12.10 10.67
C ARG A 128 -12.29 12.94 11.89
N ARG A 129 -11.15 13.63 11.87
CA ARG A 129 -10.59 14.41 12.99
C ARG A 129 -10.86 15.91 12.85
N THR A 130 -10.91 16.41 11.63
CA THR A 130 -11.29 17.79 11.30
C THR A 130 -12.79 17.88 11.13
#